data_AF-A0A2V8SS08-F1
#
_entry.id   AF-A0A2V8SS08-F1
#
_cell.length_a   1.000
_cell.length_b   1.000
_cell.length_c   1.000
_cell.angle_alpha   90.00
_cell.angle_beta   90.00
_cell.angle_gamma   90.00
#
_symmetry.space_group_name_H-M   'P 1'
#
loop_
_entity.id
_entity.type
_entity.pdbx_description
1 polymer ?
#
loop_
_entity_poly.entity_id
_entity_poly.type
_entity_poly.pdbx_seq_one_letter_code
_entity_poly.pdbx_strand_id
1 'polypeptide(L)'
;MKYRLSRFGNIIFSLTFLLTAAASFPVRSQTGDENSKPILVDEYGLLPECDFRSRMDSLLTELSMKPEFHGFIINYRGANELPEQRGSNGRETWFANHIAFRNFDASRITLLKGGYRSQISTELWIVAPGVNPPEPTRTVPVPTIPERSTFLFAKNDLAVDGDESVLDDYVLTEVKEREEEEQQRWSRESEAEQTADPAATEETSPETPSTQTESNDESETYVDSRTEEEKEAEKFSWADVGVARFIAERKGSGGLIIFYADDERYDIGKLRHFVETGRDRLADNAGIKRTRLKIQFGGYRESTEADFWFVPLNGKAPRPKPGVRPVLKTEEIDNPAGPSN
;
A
#
# COMPACT_ATOMS: atom_id res chain seq x y z
N MET A 1 -15.17 23.94 -39.66
CA MET A 1 -16.53 23.68 -39.15
C MET A 1 -16.80 24.72 -38.06
N LYS A 2 -17.69 25.68 -38.30
CA LYS A 2 -17.91 26.89 -37.48
C LYS A 2 -19.11 26.68 -36.56
N TYR A 3 -18.94 26.77 -35.24
CA TYR A 3 -20.07 26.80 -34.30
C TYR A 3 -20.35 28.22 -33.82
N ARG A 4 -21.64 28.57 -33.94
CA ARG A 4 -22.27 29.86 -33.69
C ARG A 4 -22.35 30.21 -32.20
N LEU A 5 -22.12 31.48 -31.88
CA LEU A 5 -22.59 32.14 -30.67
C LEU A 5 -24.13 32.13 -30.60
N SER A 6 -24.69 31.87 -29.42
CA SER A 6 -26.05 32.27 -29.04
C SER A 6 -26.00 33.15 -27.80
N ARG A 7 -26.76 34.23 -27.86
CA ARG A 7 -26.90 35.30 -26.87
C ARG A 7 -28.18 35.11 -26.03
N PHE A 8 -28.21 35.85 -24.93
CA PHE A 8 -29.37 36.40 -24.20
C PHE A 8 -30.00 35.58 -23.07
N GLY A 9 -30.09 36.24 -21.91
CA GLY A 9 -30.90 35.84 -20.76
C GLY A 9 -30.65 36.70 -19.53
N ASN A 10 -30.97 38.00 -19.60
CA ASN A 10 -31.09 38.86 -18.40
C ASN A 10 -32.32 38.41 -17.60
N ILE A 11 -32.14 37.97 -16.35
CA ILE A 11 -33.25 37.84 -15.41
C ILE A 11 -32.90 38.62 -14.14
N ILE A 12 -33.64 39.71 -13.98
CA ILE A 12 -33.76 40.52 -12.77
C ILE A 12 -34.58 39.69 -11.77
N PHE A 13 -34.03 39.36 -10.60
CA PHE A 13 -34.83 38.83 -9.49
C PHE A 13 -34.79 39.76 -8.28
N SER A 14 -35.99 39.94 -7.76
CA SER A 14 -36.47 40.96 -6.84
C SER A 14 -35.89 40.81 -5.44
N LEU A 15 -35.38 41.92 -4.90
CA LEU A 15 -34.88 42.09 -3.55
C LEU A 15 -36.08 42.33 -2.61
N THR A 16 -36.54 41.29 -1.92
CA THR A 16 -37.56 41.42 -0.86
C THR A 16 -36.86 41.38 0.51
N PHE A 17 -36.73 42.55 1.11
CA PHE A 17 -36.18 42.77 2.45
C PHE A 17 -37.24 42.34 3.50
N LEU A 18 -37.04 41.22 4.19
CA LEU A 18 -37.90 40.79 5.29
C LEU A 18 -37.22 41.12 6.63
N LEU A 19 -37.74 42.16 7.29
CA LEU A 19 -37.33 42.66 8.60
C LEU A 19 -37.60 41.58 9.66
N THR A 20 -36.56 40.89 10.14
CA THR A 20 -36.69 39.88 11.20
C THR A 20 -36.26 40.49 12.54
N ALA A 21 -37.14 40.42 13.53
CA ALA A 21 -36.95 40.96 14.87
C ALA A 21 -35.73 40.32 15.56
N ALA A 22 -34.83 41.17 16.07
CA ALA A 22 -33.64 40.79 16.81
C ALA A 22 -34.02 40.27 18.21
N ALA A 23 -34.25 38.96 18.33
CA ALA A 23 -34.21 38.28 19.63
C ALA A 23 -32.74 38.17 20.06
N SER A 24 -32.35 39.04 21.00
CA SER A 24 -31.01 39.01 21.62
C SER A 24 -30.94 37.79 22.54
N PHE A 25 -30.46 36.66 22.03
CA PHE A 25 -30.12 35.53 22.88
C PHE A 25 -28.83 35.87 23.65
N PRO A 26 -28.81 35.72 24.98
CA PRO A 26 -27.61 35.93 25.76
C PRO A 26 -26.56 34.89 25.34
N VAL A 27 -25.46 35.38 24.73
CA VAL A 27 -24.25 34.59 24.50
C VAL A 27 -23.73 34.18 25.87
N ARG A 28 -24.00 32.93 26.26
CA ARG A 28 -23.49 32.35 27.49
C ARG A 28 -22.00 32.12 27.31
N SER A 29 -21.19 33.09 27.76
CA SER A 29 -19.75 32.96 27.92
C SER A 29 -19.47 31.82 28.92
N GLN A 30 -19.27 30.60 28.41
CA GLN A 30 -18.80 29.49 29.23
C GLN A 30 -17.36 29.79 29.66
N THR A 31 -17.18 29.88 30.97
CA THR A 31 -15.91 29.97 31.67
C THR A 31 -14.98 28.82 31.24
N GLY A 32 -13.76 29.18 30.85
CA GLY A 32 -12.75 28.27 30.26
C GLY A 32 -12.24 27.15 31.18
N ASP A 33 -11.26 26.35 30.76
CA ASP A 33 -10.42 26.53 29.57
C ASP A 33 -9.70 25.21 29.19
N GLU A 34 -10.31 24.04 29.45
CA GLU A 34 -9.77 22.75 28.98
C GLU A 34 -10.17 22.43 27.53
N ASN A 35 -11.29 22.96 27.05
CA ASN A 35 -11.71 22.87 25.64
C ASN A 35 -10.94 23.83 24.71
N SER A 36 -9.92 24.53 25.20
CA SER A 36 -9.18 25.54 24.43
C SER A 36 -7.97 24.98 23.68
N LYS A 37 -7.67 23.68 23.84
CA LYS A 37 -6.50 23.05 23.23
C LYS A 37 -6.91 21.97 22.24
N PRO A 38 -6.17 21.79 21.14
CA PRO A 38 -6.26 20.59 20.32
C PRO A 38 -6.13 19.34 21.18
N ILE A 39 -6.97 18.33 20.91
CA ILE A 39 -6.97 17.05 21.62
C ILE A 39 -6.30 16.02 20.71
N LEU A 40 -5.18 15.46 21.17
CA LEU A 40 -4.55 14.32 20.51
C LEU A 40 -5.39 13.08 20.83
N VAL A 41 -6.00 12.50 19.79
CA VAL A 41 -6.77 11.26 19.91
C VAL A 41 -5.83 10.07 19.91
N ASP A 42 -4.83 10.08 19.02
CA ASP A 42 -3.92 8.94 18.84
C ASP A 42 -2.60 9.34 18.14
N GLU A 43 -1.54 8.57 18.36
CA GLU A 43 -0.27 8.65 17.63
C GLU A 43 0.27 7.26 17.31
N TYR A 44 0.72 7.04 16.07
CA TYR A 44 1.28 5.74 15.65
C TYR A 44 2.27 5.86 14.48
N GLY A 45 3.15 4.86 14.35
CA GLY A 45 4.14 4.76 13.28
C GLY A 45 3.62 4.09 12.00
N LEU A 46 4.32 3.05 11.57
CA LEU A 46 3.83 2.14 10.52
C LEU A 46 2.93 1.09 11.17
N LEU A 47 1.75 0.84 10.59
CA LEU A 47 0.79 -0.13 11.09
C LEU A 47 0.38 -1.11 9.99
N PRO A 48 0.02 -2.35 10.35
CA PRO A 48 -0.76 -3.23 9.48
C PRO A 48 -2.09 -2.59 9.09
N GLU A 49 -2.66 -3.01 7.96
CA GLU A 49 -3.86 -2.39 7.41
C GLU A 49 -5.08 -2.44 8.36
N CYS A 50 -5.32 -3.57 9.03
CA CYS A 50 -6.43 -3.72 9.97
C CYS A 50 -6.33 -2.73 11.15
N ASP A 51 -5.14 -2.56 11.72
CA ASP A 51 -4.91 -1.64 12.83
C ASP A 51 -5.06 -0.18 12.41
N PHE A 52 -4.57 0.15 11.21
CA PHE A 52 -4.77 1.45 10.59
C PHE A 52 -6.27 1.77 10.46
N ARG A 53 -7.06 0.86 9.88
CA ARG A 53 -8.51 1.04 9.69
C ARG A 53 -9.22 1.25 11.02
N SER A 54 -8.89 0.45 12.04
CA SER A 54 -9.48 0.55 13.39
C SER A 54 -9.21 1.90 14.06
N ARG A 55 -7.98 2.41 13.97
CA ARG A 55 -7.62 3.73 14.53
C ARG A 55 -8.29 4.88 13.78
N MET A 56 -8.39 4.76 12.46
CA MET A 56 -9.14 5.72 11.66
C MET A 56 -10.63 5.74 12.02
N ASP A 57 -11.26 4.58 12.19
CA ASP A 57 -12.66 4.48 12.61
C ASP A 57 -12.88 5.10 14.00
N SER A 58 -11.91 4.97 14.90
CA SER A 58 -11.94 5.62 16.21
C SER A 58 -11.98 7.15 16.09
N LEU A 59 -11.14 7.74 15.22
CA LEU A 59 -11.18 9.17 14.94
C LEU A 59 -12.52 9.62 14.32
N LEU A 60 -13.03 8.88 13.33
CA LEU A 60 -14.30 9.20 12.68
C LEU A 60 -15.49 9.09 13.65
N THR A 61 -15.42 8.14 14.59
CA THR A 61 -16.41 7.96 15.65
C THR A 61 -16.41 9.16 16.62
N GLU A 62 -15.24 9.64 17.04
CA GLU A 62 -15.11 10.86 17.85
C GLU A 62 -15.68 12.11 17.14
N LEU A 63 -15.38 12.29 15.85
CA LEU A 63 -15.92 13.40 15.06
C LEU A 63 -17.42 13.27 14.82
N SER A 64 -17.96 12.05 14.78
CA SER A 64 -19.41 11.82 14.67
C SER A 64 -20.15 12.21 15.95
N MET A 65 -19.55 11.94 17.12
CA MET A 65 -20.09 12.35 18.42
C MET A 65 -20.00 13.86 18.65
N LYS A 66 -19.05 14.55 18.00
CA LYS A 66 -18.77 15.98 18.15
C LYS A 66 -18.85 16.70 16.78
N PRO A 67 -20.07 16.97 16.26
CA PRO A 67 -20.27 17.46 14.89
C PRO A 67 -19.62 18.82 14.60
N GLU A 68 -19.42 19.64 15.63
CA GLU A 68 -18.75 20.94 15.54
C GLU A 68 -17.22 20.85 15.53
N PHE A 69 -16.65 19.70 15.89
CA PHE A 69 -15.20 19.51 15.90
C PHE A 69 -14.66 19.24 14.48
N HIS A 70 -13.42 19.65 14.27
CA HIS A 70 -12.67 19.44 13.04
C HIS A 70 -11.49 18.48 13.30
N GLY A 71 -11.32 17.49 12.43
CA GLY A 71 -10.24 16.52 12.51
C GLY A 71 -8.97 17.01 11.80
N PHE A 72 -7.82 16.73 12.38
CA PHE A 72 -6.52 16.95 11.74
C PHE A 72 -5.71 15.66 11.76
N ILE A 73 -5.17 15.28 10.61
CA ILE A 73 -4.27 14.13 10.47
C ILE A 73 -2.91 14.68 10.06
N ILE A 74 -1.93 14.61 10.95
CA ILE A 74 -0.58 15.09 10.68
C ILE A 74 0.31 13.91 10.37
N ASN A 75 0.78 13.82 9.13
CA ASN A 75 1.66 12.73 8.69
C ASN A 75 3.12 13.20 8.65
N TYR A 76 3.97 12.55 9.45
CA TYR A 76 5.40 12.78 9.53
C TYR A 76 6.17 11.66 8.83
N ARG A 77 7.14 12.05 8.02
CA ARG A 77 8.00 11.12 7.29
C ARG A 77 9.19 10.66 8.13
N GLY A 78 9.66 9.45 7.88
CA GLY A 78 10.89 8.96 8.48
C GLY A 78 12.15 9.56 7.84
N ALA A 79 13.16 9.89 8.65
CA ALA A 79 14.46 10.36 8.17
C ALA A 79 15.16 9.34 7.25
N ASN A 80 14.86 8.06 7.48
CA ASN A 80 15.42 6.92 6.77
C ASN A 80 14.60 6.52 5.54
N GLU A 81 13.53 7.25 5.19
CA GLU A 81 12.77 6.99 3.96
C GLU A 81 13.68 7.11 2.73
N LEU A 82 13.48 6.19 1.80
CA LEU A 82 14.18 6.20 0.53
C LEU A 82 13.78 7.46 -0.27
N PRO A 83 14.68 8.01 -1.10
CA PRO A 83 14.41 9.20 -1.89
C PRO A 83 13.08 9.18 -2.66
N GLU A 84 12.69 8.04 -3.22
CA GLU A 84 11.41 7.93 -3.94
C GLU A 84 10.20 8.08 -3.00
N GLN A 85 10.28 7.49 -1.81
CA GLN A 85 9.19 7.53 -0.85
C GLN A 85 8.93 8.95 -0.37
N ARG A 86 9.95 9.82 -0.31
CA ARG A 86 9.83 11.22 0.18
C ARG A 86 8.86 12.08 -0.63
N GLY A 87 8.62 11.74 -1.90
CA GLY A 87 7.67 12.42 -2.78
C GLY A 87 6.28 11.77 -2.85
N SER A 88 6.13 10.51 -2.41
CA SER A 88 4.90 9.75 -2.60
C SER A 88 3.84 10.14 -1.56
N ASN A 89 2.61 10.44 -1.99
CA ASN A 89 1.51 10.74 -1.07
C ASN A 89 0.73 9.47 -0.66
N GLY A 90 1.39 8.31 -0.60
CA GLY A 90 0.73 7.00 -0.45
C GLY A 90 -0.14 6.91 0.82
N ARG A 91 0.38 7.38 1.96
CA ARG A 91 -0.39 7.42 3.21
C ARG A 91 -1.55 8.40 3.14
N GLU A 92 -1.36 9.58 2.55
CA GLU A 92 -2.44 10.55 2.34
C GLU A 92 -3.56 9.98 1.46
N THR A 93 -3.21 9.21 0.43
CA THR A 93 -4.18 8.48 -0.39
C THR A 93 -4.92 7.42 0.43
N TRP A 94 -4.25 6.66 1.30
CA TRP A 94 -4.91 5.69 2.18
C TRP A 94 -5.90 6.35 3.14
N PHE A 95 -5.53 7.50 3.74
CA PHE A 95 -6.45 8.27 4.58
C PHE A 95 -7.68 8.73 3.79
N ALA A 96 -7.47 9.33 2.61
CA ALA A 96 -8.55 9.81 1.76
C ALA A 96 -9.48 8.66 1.32
N ASN A 97 -8.93 7.52 0.91
CA ASN A 97 -9.69 6.35 0.52
C ASN A 97 -10.52 5.78 1.68
N HIS A 98 -9.94 5.69 2.89
CA HIS A 98 -10.68 5.20 4.06
C HIS A 98 -11.83 6.13 4.46
N ILE A 99 -11.60 7.45 4.43
CA ILE A 99 -12.66 8.45 4.69
C ILE A 99 -13.79 8.31 3.67
N ALA A 100 -13.46 8.15 2.38
CA ALA A 100 -14.43 7.95 1.31
C ALA A 100 -15.19 6.62 1.46
N PHE A 101 -14.48 5.53 1.78
CA PHE A 101 -15.07 4.21 2.02
C PHE A 101 -16.10 4.23 3.16
N ARG A 102 -15.82 4.97 4.24
CA ARG A 102 -16.75 5.17 5.36
C ARG A 102 -17.86 6.18 5.06
N ASN A 103 -17.90 6.77 3.86
CA ASN A 103 -18.83 7.82 3.45
C ASN A 103 -18.88 8.98 4.47
N PHE A 104 -17.73 9.33 5.04
CA PHE A 104 -17.61 10.41 6.00
C PHE A 104 -17.37 11.75 5.30
N ASP A 105 -17.85 12.85 5.87
CA ASP A 105 -17.64 14.19 5.31
C ASP A 105 -16.17 14.60 5.39
N ALA A 106 -15.46 14.46 4.26
CA ALA A 106 -14.05 14.80 4.14
C ALA A 106 -13.76 16.28 4.42
N SER A 107 -14.74 17.18 4.30
CA SER A 107 -14.55 18.61 4.60
C SER A 107 -14.30 18.88 6.08
N ARG A 108 -14.63 17.93 6.96
CA ARG A 108 -14.38 17.99 8.41
C ARG A 108 -13.01 17.49 8.82
N ILE A 109 -12.17 17.07 7.87
CA ILE A 109 -10.83 16.53 8.13
C ILE A 109 -9.81 17.27 7.29
N THR A 110 -8.69 17.64 7.89
CA THR A 110 -7.56 18.26 7.19
C THR A 110 -6.31 17.40 7.32
N LEU A 111 -5.74 17.01 6.18
CA LEU A 111 -4.46 16.32 6.11
C LEU A 111 -3.32 17.34 6.10
N LEU A 112 -2.39 17.25 7.05
CA LEU A 112 -1.23 18.12 7.17
C LEU A 112 0.06 17.33 6.96
N LYS A 113 1.01 17.93 6.23
CA LYS A 113 2.37 17.41 6.08
C LYS A 113 3.21 17.86 7.27
N GLY A 114 3.55 16.92 8.15
CA GLY A 114 4.26 17.23 9.40
C GLY A 114 5.77 17.44 9.27
N GLY A 115 6.32 17.18 8.08
CA GLY A 115 7.77 17.22 7.85
C GLY A 115 8.41 15.88 8.19
N TYR A 116 9.58 15.91 8.82
CA TYR A 116 10.38 14.72 9.08
C TYR A 116 10.61 14.50 10.58
N ARG A 117 10.57 13.23 10.97
CA ARG A 117 10.96 12.70 12.28
C ARG A 117 11.99 11.59 12.10
N SER A 118 12.57 11.09 13.20
CA SER A 118 13.50 9.95 13.15
C SER A 118 12.87 8.69 12.54
N GLN A 119 11.59 8.47 12.84
CA GLN A 119 10.74 7.41 12.30
C GLN A 119 9.46 8.03 11.72
N ILE A 120 8.79 7.27 10.85
CA ILE A 120 7.47 7.63 10.36
C ILE A 120 6.49 7.71 11.54
N SER A 121 5.62 8.72 11.57
CA SER A 121 4.59 8.88 12.60
C SER A 121 3.36 9.58 12.02
N THR A 122 2.18 9.26 12.53
CA THR A 122 0.94 9.95 12.25
C THR A 122 0.30 10.33 13.58
N GLU A 123 -0.14 11.58 13.67
CA GLU A 123 -0.91 12.08 14.79
C GLU A 123 -2.35 12.35 14.33
N LEU A 124 -3.32 11.87 15.11
CA LEU A 124 -4.74 12.10 14.91
C LEU A 124 -5.23 13.09 15.96
N TRP A 125 -5.73 14.23 15.52
CA TRP A 125 -6.18 15.31 16.38
C TRP A 125 -7.64 15.66 16.11
N ILE A 126 -8.34 16.13 17.13
CA ILE A 126 -9.63 16.83 17.00
C ILE A 126 -9.53 18.22 17.64
N VAL A 127 -10.16 19.20 17.01
CA VAL A 127 -10.07 20.61 17.38
C VAL A 127 -11.47 21.21 17.46
N ALA A 128 -11.78 21.84 18.58
CA ALA A 128 -13.05 22.54 18.77
C ALA A 128 -13.11 23.84 17.94
N PRO A 129 -14.31 24.35 17.59
CA PRO A 129 -14.45 25.63 16.91
C PRO A 129 -13.72 26.77 17.61
N GLY A 130 -12.97 27.57 16.86
CA GLY A 130 -12.24 28.74 17.38
C GLY A 130 -10.91 28.42 18.08
N VAL A 131 -10.56 27.13 18.23
CA VAL A 131 -9.25 26.71 18.71
C VAL A 131 -8.26 26.65 17.55
N ASN A 132 -7.02 27.11 17.77
CA ASN A 132 -5.97 27.03 16.76
C ASN A 132 -5.63 25.57 16.46
N PRO A 133 -5.40 25.22 15.18
CA PRO A 133 -5.02 23.86 14.80
C PRO A 133 -3.66 23.46 15.42
N PRO A 134 -3.41 22.15 15.61
CA PRO A 134 -2.10 21.68 16.06
C PRO A 134 -1.00 22.08 15.07
N GLU A 135 0.10 22.62 15.60
CA GLU A 135 1.29 22.94 14.80
C GLU A 135 2.15 21.68 14.64
N PRO A 136 2.53 21.29 13.40
CA PRO A 136 3.35 20.11 13.22
C PRO A 136 4.75 20.24 13.85
N THR A 137 5.14 19.23 14.62
CA THR A 137 6.43 19.21 15.32
C THR A 137 7.44 18.34 14.56
N ARG A 138 8.20 18.95 13.66
CA ARG A 138 9.35 18.30 13.01
C ARG A 138 10.49 18.11 14.02
N THR A 139 11.14 16.95 14.01
CA THR A 139 12.27 16.68 14.93
C THR A 139 13.61 16.53 14.21
N VAL A 140 13.60 16.38 12.88
CA VAL A 140 14.82 16.30 12.06
C VAL A 140 14.71 17.21 10.83
N PRO A 141 15.85 17.67 10.27
CA PRO A 141 15.85 18.37 8.99
C PRO A 141 15.41 17.45 7.84
N VAL A 142 15.02 18.07 6.72
CA VAL A 142 14.72 17.34 5.50
C VAL A 142 15.97 16.56 5.05
N PRO A 143 15.90 15.22 4.88
CA PRO A 143 17.04 14.44 4.45
C PRO A 143 17.50 14.86 3.05
N THR A 144 18.79 15.17 2.92
CA THR A 144 19.41 15.51 1.63
C THR A 144 19.71 14.25 0.82
N ILE A 145 19.50 14.29 -0.49
CA ILE A 145 19.87 13.19 -1.39
C ILE A 145 21.37 13.30 -1.70
N PRO A 146 22.18 12.24 -1.49
CA PRO A 146 23.62 12.35 -1.67
C PRO A 146 23.99 12.27 -3.15
N GLU A 147 24.42 13.39 -3.74
CA GLU A 147 24.63 13.48 -5.19
C GLU A 147 25.92 12.81 -5.70
N ARG A 148 26.89 12.58 -4.81
CA ARG A 148 28.24 12.12 -5.15
C ARG A 148 28.55 10.68 -4.72
N SER A 149 27.56 9.98 -4.15
CA SER A 149 27.72 8.59 -3.73
C SER A 149 26.67 7.71 -4.36
N THR A 150 26.98 6.43 -4.49
CA THR A 150 26.00 5.41 -4.82
C THR A 150 25.03 5.24 -3.65
N PHE A 151 23.72 5.23 -3.89
CA PHE A 151 22.70 5.03 -2.85
C PHE A 151 21.47 4.32 -3.39
N LEU A 152 20.72 3.68 -2.48
CA LEU A 152 19.45 3.03 -2.79
C LEU A 152 18.36 4.11 -2.93
N PHE A 153 17.78 4.20 -4.12
CA PHE A 153 16.79 5.22 -4.47
C PHE A 153 15.36 4.75 -4.18
N ALA A 154 15.06 3.50 -4.55
CA ALA A 154 13.77 2.86 -4.34
C ALA A 154 13.96 1.34 -4.16
N LYS A 155 12.96 0.69 -3.58
CA LYS A 155 12.83 -0.76 -3.47
C LYS A 155 11.35 -1.07 -3.75
N ASN A 156 11.11 -1.92 -4.75
CA ASN A 156 9.76 -2.28 -5.15
C ASN A 156 9.63 -3.80 -5.20
N ASP A 157 8.45 -4.31 -4.86
CA ASP A 157 8.06 -5.68 -5.17
C ASP A 157 7.84 -5.80 -6.69
N LEU A 158 8.17 -6.95 -7.27
CA LEU A 158 7.87 -7.24 -8.67
C LEU A 158 6.45 -7.81 -8.84
N ALA A 159 5.84 -8.32 -7.77
CA ALA A 159 4.40 -8.59 -7.71
C ALA A 159 3.63 -7.28 -7.53
N VAL A 160 2.48 -7.16 -8.18
CA VAL A 160 1.67 -5.95 -8.17
C VAL A 160 0.63 -6.07 -7.06
N ASP A 161 0.70 -5.22 -6.03
CA ASP A 161 -0.31 -5.17 -4.94
C ASP A 161 -0.63 -6.52 -4.27
N GLY A 162 0.34 -7.45 -4.24
CA GLY A 162 0.17 -8.79 -3.69
C GLY A 162 -0.49 -9.79 -4.65
N ASP A 163 -0.80 -9.37 -5.88
CA ASP A 163 -1.19 -10.27 -6.96
C ASP A 163 0.05 -10.94 -7.56
N GLU A 164 0.37 -12.11 -7.02
CA GLU A 164 1.45 -12.96 -7.52
C GLU A 164 1.15 -13.56 -8.89
N SER A 165 -0.08 -13.45 -9.42
CA SER A 165 -0.42 -14.02 -10.72
C SER A 165 0.39 -13.42 -11.87
N VAL A 166 0.83 -12.17 -11.72
CA VAL A 166 1.76 -11.53 -12.65
C VAL A 166 3.07 -12.32 -12.77
N LEU A 167 3.49 -12.99 -11.70
CA LEU A 167 4.71 -13.77 -11.63
C LEU A 167 4.52 -15.25 -11.98
N ASP A 168 3.28 -15.74 -12.15
CA ASP A 168 3.00 -17.15 -12.44
C ASP A 168 3.67 -17.61 -13.73
N ASP A 169 3.70 -16.78 -14.77
CA ASP A 169 4.37 -17.08 -16.05
C ASP A 169 5.88 -17.36 -15.92
N TYR A 170 6.46 -16.96 -14.78
CA TYR A 170 7.87 -17.07 -14.47
C TYR A 170 8.18 -18.19 -13.48
N VAL A 171 7.18 -18.83 -12.87
CA VAL A 171 7.38 -19.99 -12.00
C VAL A 171 7.86 -21.18 -12.84
N LEU A 172 8.82 -21.94 -12.33
CA LEU A 172 9.35 -23.15 -12.97
C LEU A 172 8.25 -24.19 -13.14
N THR A 173 8.23 -24.88 -14.28
CA THR A 173 7.20 -25.88 -14.59
C THR A 173 7.10 -26.97 -13.51
N GLU A 174 8.24 -27.49 -13.06
CA GLU A 174 8.32 -28.51 -11.99
C GLU A 174 7.77 -28.03 -10.64
N VAL A 175 7.83 -26.72 -10.36
CA VAL A 175 7.25 -26.14 -9.14
C VAL A 175 5.74 -26.05 -9.26
N LYS A 176 5.22 -25.62 -10.42
CA LYS A 176 3.78 -25.61 -10.69
C LYS A 176 3.17 -27.01 -10.58
N GLU A 177 3.80 -28.00 -11.22
CA GLU A 177 3.34 -29.40 -11.17
C GLU A 177 3.29 -29.91 -9.72
N ARG A 178 4.31 -29.61 -8.91
CA ARG A 178 4.34 -29.98 -7.49
C ARG A 178 3.23 -29.28 -6.68
N GLU A 179 3.02 -27.99 -6.88
CA GLU A 179 1.96 -27.22 -6.19
C GLU A 179 0.56 -27.73 -6.57
N GLU A 180 0.33 -28.06 -7.85
CA GLU A 180 -0.92 -28.68 -8.32
C GLU A 180 -1.14 -30.06 -7.69
N GLU A 181 -0.11 -30.91 -7.59
CA GLU A 181 -0.18 -32.22 -6.93
C GLU A 181 -0.48 -32.09 -5.42
N GLU A 182 0.16 -31.14 -4.74
CA GLU A 182 -0.10 -30.82 -3.34
C GLU A 182 -1.53 -30.32 -3.15
N GLN A 183 -2.00 -29.39 -3.99
CA GLN A 183 -3.37 -28.90 -3.95
C GLN A 183 -4.38 -30.03 -4.16
N GLN A 184 -4.17 -30.90 -5.15
CA GLN A 184 -5.00 -32.08 -5.38
C GLN A 184 -4.98 -33.09 -4.21
N ARG A 185 -3.87 -33.16 -3.47
CA ARG A 185 -3.77 -34.00 -2.27
C ARG A 185 -4.62 -33.42 -1.14
N TRP A 186 -4.50 -32.12 -0.87
CA TRP A 186 -5.29 -31.41 0.14
C TRP A 186 -6.79 -31.47 -0.16
N SER A 187 -7.19 -31.27 -1.42
CA SER A 187 -8.60 -31.43 -1.82
C SER A 187 -9.14 -32.82 -1.48
N ARG A 188 -8.41 -33.88 -1.87
CA ARG A 188 -8.79 -35.27 -1.57
C ARG A 188 -8.84 -35.58 -0.08
N GLU A 189 -7.90 -35.06 0.70
CA GLU A 189 -7.87 -35.21 2.15
C GLU A 189 -9.09 -34.54 2.80
N SER A 190 -9.42 -33.31 2.38
CA SER A 190 -10.61 -32.61 2.88
C SER A 190 -11.93 -33.31 2.50
N GLU A 191 -12.02 -33.87 1.30
CA GLU A 191 -13.17 -34.66 0.86
C GLU A 191 -13.30 -35.97 1.66
N ALA A 192 -12.17 -36.62 1.96
CA ALA A 192 -12.14 -37.82 2.81
C ALA A 192 -12.57 -37.53 4.25
N GLU A 193 -12.16 -36.39 4.82
CA GLU A 193 -12.59 -35.95 6.15
C GLU A 193 -14.10 -35.62 6.20
N GLN A 194 -14.64 -34.97 5.17
CA GLN A 194 -16.08 -34.67 5.09
C GLN A 194 -16.96 -35.91 4.90
N THR A 195 -16.42 -36.97 4.26
CA THR A 195 -17.15 -38.21 4.01
C THR A 195 -16.97 -39.26 5.10
N ALA A 196 -16.05 -39.07 6.04
CA ALA A 196 -15.90 -39.93 7.21
C ALA A 196 -17.15 -39.83 8.11
N ASP A 197 -17.91 -40.93 8.16
CA ASP A 197 -19.20 -41.04 8.86
C ASP A 197 -19.09 -40.58 10.33
N PRO A 198 -19.81 -39.53 10.76
CA PRO A 198 -19.77 -39.05 12.15
C PRO A 198 -20.35 -40.05 13.15
N ALA A 199 -20.96 -41.16 12.69
CA ALA A 199 -21.64 -42.16 13.52
C ALA A 199 -20.75 -42.93 14.52
N ALA A 200 -19.43 -42.70 14.58
CA ALA A 200 -18.53 -43.43 15.49
C ALA A 200 -18.07 -42.64 16.74
N THR A 201 -18.49 -41.38 16.92
CA THR A 201 -18.09 -40.57 18.09
C THR A 201 -19.32 -40.14 18.90
N GLU A 202 -19.99 -41.11 19.55
CA GLU A 202 -20.98 -40.84 20.60
C GLU A 202 -20.28 -40.35 21.88
N GLU A 203 -19.87 -39.08 21.93
CA GLU A 203 -19.67 -38.39 23.20
C GLU A 203 -20.73 -37.28 23.35
N THR A 204 -21.58 -37.49 24.34
CA THR A 204 -22.73 -36.67 24.75
C THR A 204 -22.31 -35.24 25.10
N SER A 205 -22.32 -34.35 24.11
CA SER A 205 -22.21 -32.90 24.32
C SER A 205 -23.57 -32.22 24.08
N PRO A 206 -24.06 -31.37 25.00
CA PRO A 206 -25.42 -30.85 24.97
C PRO A 206 -25.66 -29.93 23.76
N GLU A 207 -26.68 -30.28 22.99
CA GLU A 207 -27.13 -29.66 21.76
C GLU A 207 -27.40 -28.16 21.93
N THR A 208 -26.60 -27.34 21.23
CA THR A 208 -27.01 -25.98 20.85
C THR A 208 -27.39 -26.04 19.37
N PRO A 209 -28.61 -25.65 18.97
CA PRO A 209 -29.05 -25.74 17.59
C PRO A 209 -28.24 -24.77 16.72
N SER A 210 -27.27 -25.29 15.98
CA SER A 210 -26.57 -24.52 14.96
C SER A 210 -27.38 -24.59 13.66
N THR A 211 -27.84 -23.44 13.20
CA THR A 211 -28.46 -23.29 11.88
C THR A 211 -27.36 -23.45 10.84
N GLN A 212 -27.29 -24.62 10.19
CA GLN A 212 -26.49 -24.81 8.98
C GLN A 212 -27.13 -23.96 7.87
N THR A 213 -26.60 -22.75 7.66
CA THR A 213 -26.82 -22.00 6.44
C THR A 213 -25.89 -22.59 5.39
N GLU A 214 -26.44 -23.39 4.47
CA GLU A 214 -25.77 -23.74 3.21
C GLU A 214 -25.46 -22.42 2.49
N SER A 215 -24.24 -21.92 2.65
CA SER A 215 -23.72 -20.85 1.80
C SER A 215 -23.55 -21.44 0.42
N ASN A 216 -24.55 -21.25 -0.43
CA ASN A 216 -24.46 -21.49 -1.86
C ASN A 216 -23.48 -20.45 -2.41
N ASP A 217 -22.19 -20.74 -2.25
CA ASP A 217 -21.08 -19.91 -2.70
C ASP A 217 -20.96 -20.09 -4.22
N GLU A 218 -21.93 -19.52 -4.94
CA GLU A 218 -21.78 -19.25 -6.36
C GLU A 218 -20.62 -18.27 -6.47
N SER A 219 -19.41 -18.81 -6.66
CA SER A 219 -18.22 -18.00 -6.86
C SER A 219 -18.44 -17.17 -8.13
N GLU A 220 -18.91 -15.93 -7.95
CA GLU A 220 -19.08 -15.00 -9.04
C GLU A 220 -17.71 -14.88 -9.73
N THR A 221 -17.64 -15.35 -10.98
CA THR A 221 -16.41 -15.26 -11.76
C THR A 221 -16.08 -13.78 -11.92
N TYR A 222 -15.08 -13.30 -11.19
CA TYR A 222 -14.61 -11.92 -11.30
C TYR A 222 -14.15 -11.68 -12.74
N VAL A 223 -14.91 -10.90 -13.49
CA VAL A 223 -14.53 -10.47 -14.84
C VAL A 223 -13.71 -9.20 -14.69
N ASP A 224 -12.39 -9.32 -14.87
CA ASP A 224 -11.50 -8.16 -14.90
C ASP A 224 -11.86 -7.25 -16.08
N SER A 225 -12.46 -6.11 -15.76
CA SER A 225 -12.93 -5.11 -16.75
C SER A 225 -11.83 -4.26 -17.37
N ARG A 226 -10.57 -4.39 -16.89
CA ARG A 226 -9.42 -3.64 -17.42
C ARG A 226 -9.10 -4.08 -18.85
N THR A 227 -8.67 -3.13 -19.67
CA THR A 227 -8.15 -3.41 -21.01
C THR A 227 -6.79 -4.11 -20.95
N GLU A 228 -6.40 -4.81 -22.01
CA GLU A 228 -5.07 -5.45 -22.08
C GLU A 228 -3.92 -4.44 -21.98
N GLU A 229 -4.12 -3.21 -22.46
CA GLU A 229 -3.13 -2.13 -22.32
C GLU A 229 -2.99 -1.70 -20.86
N GLU A 230 -4.09 -1.61 -20.11
CA GLU A 230 -4.07 -1.30 -18.67
C GLU A 230 -3.40 -2.41 -17.88
N LYS A 231 -3.74 -3.68 -18.15
CA LYS A 231 -3.10 -4.84 -17.52
C LYS A 231 -1.59 -4.86 -17.82
N GLU A 232 -1.20 -4.62 -19.07
CA GLU A 232 0.20 -4.51 -19.46
C GLU A 232 0.91 -3.31 -18.85
N ALA A 233 0.23 -2.19 -18.61
CA ALA A 233 0.82 -1.05 -17.90
C ALA A 233 1.04 -1.38 -16.42
N GLU A 234 0.05 -1.99 -15.79
CA GLU A 234 0.04 -2.40 -14.39
C GLU A 234 1.09 -3.48 -14.09
N LYS A 235 1.30 -4.42 -15.02
CA LYS A 235 2.38 -5.42 -14.96
C LYS A 235 3.76 -4.81 -14.70
N PHE A 236 3.98 -3.57 -15.15
CA PHE A 236 5.23 -2.84 -14.97
C PHE A 236 5.08 -1.61 -14.06
N SER A 237 4.08 -1.59 -13.19
CA SER A 237 3.92 -0.56 -12.15
C SER A 237 5.14 -0.47 -11.23
N TRP A 238 5.80 -1.60 -10.95
CA TRP A 238 7.08 -1.64 -10.24
C TRP A 238 8.19 -0.83 -10.94
N ALA A 239 8.05 -0.59 -12.25
CA ALA A 239 8.97 0.16 -13.09
C ALA A 239 8.45 1.59 -13.37
N ASP A 240 7.57 2.16 -12.53
CA ASP A 240 7.23 3.59 -12.54
C ASP A 240 7.95 4.34 -11.42
N VAL A 241 9.28 4.30 -11.44
CA VAL A 241 10.10 4.94 -10.40
C VAL A 241 10.72 6.24 -10.89
N GLY A 242 10.61 7.28 -10.06
CA GLY A 242 11.25 8.58 -10.24
C GLY A 242 12.78 8.53 -10.42
N VAL A 243 13.40 7.37 -10.18
CA VAL A 243 14.84 7.12 -10.36
C VAL A 243 15.34 7.44 -11.77
N ALA A 244 14.58 7.07 -12.81
CA ALA A 244 15.03 7.27 -14.18
C ALA A 244 15.03 8.77 -14.54
N ARG A 245 14.02 9.52 -14.08
CA ARG A 245 13.95 10.99 -14.16
C ARG A 245 15.08 11.64 -13.37
N PHE A 246 15.34 11.16 -12.15
CA PHE A 246 16.45 11.63 -11.31
C PHE A 246 17.82 11.44 -11.98
N ILE A 247 18.00 10.32 -12.69
CA ILE A 247 19.19 10.03 -13.51
C ILE A 247 19.25 10.92 -14.76
N ALA A 248 18.11 11.20 -15.40
CA ALA A 248 18.03 12.06 -16.58
C ALA A 248 18.59 13.47 -16.31
N GLU A 249 18.26 14.05 -15.16
CA GLU A 249 18.74 15.36 -14.71
C GLU A 249 20.26 15.41 -14.47
N ARG A 250 20.91 14.27 -14.23
CA ARG A 250 22.31 14.18 -13.80
C ARG A 250 23.19 13.54 -14.87
N LYS A 251 23.73 14.37 -15.77
CA LYS A 251 24.60 13.94 -16.87
C LYS A 251 25.73 13.04 -16.39
N GLY A 252 25.96 11.92 -17.09
CA GLY A 252 27.03 10.97 -16.79
C GLY A 252 26.74 9.98 -15.66
N SER A 253 25.68 10.18 -14.87
CA SER A 253 25.25 9.20 -13.86
C SER A 253 24.55 8.01 -14.52
N GLY A 254 24.44 6.90 -13.81
CA GLY A 254 23.68 5.72 -14.24
C GLY A 254 22.77 5.21 -13.13
N GLY A 255 22.03 4.16 -13.45
CA GLY A 255 21.25 3.38 -12.52
C GLY A 255 21.66 1.91 -12.58
N LEU A 256 21.49 1.21 -11.47
CA LEU A 256 21.57 -0.24 -11.40
C LEU A 256 20.28 -0.77 -10.77
N ILE A 257 19.60 -1.64 -11.48
CA ILE A 257 18.46 -2.42 -10.99
C ILE A 257 19.04 -3.76 -10.54
N ILE A 258 18.96 -4.04 -9.25
CA ILE A 258 19.30 -5.37 -8.71
C ILE A 258 17.99 -6.06 -8.37
N PHE A 259 17.64 -7.12 -9.09
CA PHE A 259 16.45 -7.90 -8.78
C PHE A 259 16.82 -9.18 -8.03
N TYR A 260 15.97 -9.58 -7.09
CA TYR A 260 16.12 -10.76 -6.27
C TYR A 260 14.86 -11.62 -6.43
N ALA A 261 15.03 -12.93 -6.38
CA ALA A 261 13.96 -13.89 -6.50
C ALA A 261 14.44 -15.23 -5.97
N ASP A 262 13.51 -16.13 -5.65
CA ASP A 262 13.84 -17.51 -5.40
C ASP A 262 14.18 -18.24 -6.72
N ASP A 263 15.46 -18.54 -6.95
CA ASP A 263 15.94 -19.23 -8.14
C ASP A 263 15.63 -20.73 -8.19
N GLU A 264 15.04 -21.29 -7.13
CA GLU A 264 14.43 -22.64 -7.11
C GLU A 264 12.92 -22.60 -7.37
N ARG A 265 12.30 -21.42 -7.32
CA ARG A 265 10.87 -21.21 -7.66
C ARG A 265 10.71 -20.66 -9.07
N TYR A 266 11.53 -19.70 -9.46
CA TYR A 266 11.36 -18.91 -10.68
C TYR A 266 12.43 -19.20 -11.75
N ASP A 267 12.02 -19.18 -13.01
CA ASP A 267 12.91 -19.12 -14.17
C ASP A 267 13.57 -17.72 -14.22
N ILE A 268 14.78 -17.63 -13.66
CA ILE A 268 15.56 -16.39 -13.61
C ILE A 268 15.88 -15.83 -15.01
N GLY A 269 15.90 -16.66 -16.05
CA GLY A 269 16.07 -16.23 -17.43
C GLY A 269 14.86 -15.43 -17.93
N LYS A 270 13.65 -15.98 -17.77
CA LYS A 270 12.40 -15.28 -18.09
C LYS A 270 12.20 -14.05 -17.21
N LEU A 271 12.47 -14.16 -15.91
CA LEU A 271 12.31 -13.05 -14.97
C LEU A 271 13.29 -11.92 -15.29
N ARG A 272 14.53 -12.23 -15.69
CA ARG A 272 15.47 -11.22 -16.19
C ARG A 272 14.91 -10.49 -17.41
N HIS A 273 14.30 -11.20 -18.36
CA HIS A 273 13.72 -10.59 -19.55
C HIS A 273 12.55 -9.65 -19.20
N PHE A 274 11.74 -10.03 -18.21
CA PHE A 274 10.71 -9.15 -17.64
C PHE A 274 11.32 -7.88 -17.05
N VAL A 275 12.35 -7.99 -16.21
CA VAL A 275 13.05 -6.84 -15.62
C VAL A 275 13.73 -5.97 -16.71
N GLU A 276 14.25 -6.58 -17.78
CA GLU A 276 14.80 -5.87 -18.95
C GLU A 276 13.74 -5.04 -19.67
N THR A 277 12.54 -5.58 -19.83
CA THR A 277 11.40 -4.87 -20.42
C THR A 277 10.99 -3.68 -19.56
N GLY A 278 10.92 -3.86 -18.23
CA GLY A 278 10.65 -2.77 -17.30
C GLY A 278 11.73 -1.68 -17.30
N ARG A 279 13.01 -2.06 -17.34
CA ARG A 279 14.14 -1.13 -17.51
C ARG A 279 14.02 -0.31 -18.79
N ASP A 280 13.67 -0.95 -19.90
CA ASP A 280 13.55 -0.28 -21.19
C ASP A 280 12.41 0.74 -21.17
N ARG A 281 11.24 0.38 -20.59
CA ARG A 281 10.14 1.32 -20.34
C ARG A 281 10.59 2.50 -19.47
N LEU A 282 11.30 2.26 -18.37
CA LEU A 282 11.87 3.32 -17.52
C LEU A 282 12.78 4.28 -18.30
N ALA A 283 13.68 3.72 -19.13
CA ALA A 283 14.62 4.51 -19.91
C ALA A 283 13.89 5.36 -20.96
N ASP A 284 12.93 4.76 -21.66
CA ASP A 284 12.15 5.41 -22.72
C ASP A 284 11.26 6.52 -22.11
N ASN A 285 10.56 6.26 -21.00
CA ASN A 285 9.73 7.24 -20.28
C ASN A 285 10.53 8.44 -19.74
N ALA A 286 11.76 8.20 -19.29
CA ALA A 286 12.65 9.26 -18.80
C ALA A 286 13.48 9.94 -19.91
N GLY A 287 13.38 9.48 -21.16
CA GLY A 287 14.16 10.01 -22.28
C GLY A 287 15.68 9.81 -22.13
N ILE A 288 16.11 8.71 -21.50
CA ILE A 288 17.52 8.38 -21.30
C ILE A 288 17.94 7.15 -22.12
N LYS A 289 19.23 7.03 -22.45
CA LYS A 289 19.74 5.83 -23.11
C LYS A 289 19.61 4.62 -22.18
N ARG A 290 19.08 3.51 -22.70
CA ARG A 290 18.97 2.21 -22.00
C ARG A 290 20.29 1.77 -21.35
N THR A 291 21.43 2.04 -21.99
CA THR A 291 22.77 1.74 -21.46
C THR A 291 23.14 2.48 -20.16
N ARG A 292 22.37 3.51 -19.76
CA ARG A 292 22.54 4.19 -18.48
C ARG A 292 21.92 3.40 -17.32
N LEU A 293 21.03 2.46 -17.61
CA LEU A 293 20.44 1.56 -16.62
C LEU A 293 21.02 0.16 -16.84
N LYS A 294 21.62 -0.41 -15.80
CA LYS A 294 22.12 -1.78 -15.81
C LYS A 294 21.19 -2.67 -14.99
N ILE A 295 21.19 -3.96 -15.29
CA ILE A 295 20.45 -4.96 -14.52
C ILE A 295 21.44 -5.99 -13.99
N GLN A 296 21.20 -6.45 -12.77
CA GLN A 296 21.95 -7.52 -12.13
C GLN A 296 20.99 -8.42 -11.35
N PHE A 297 21.16 -9.73 -11.45
CA PHE A 297 20.50 -10.66 -10.53
C PHE A 297 21.27 -10.64 -9.21
N GLY A 298 20.55 -10.43 -8.12
CA GLY A 298 21.11 -10.26 -6.78
C GLY A 298 21.22 -11.54 -5.97
N GLY A 299 20.64 -12.64 -6.45
CA GLY A 299 20.53 -13.92 -5.75
C GLY A 299 19.19 -14.09 -5.05
N TYR A 300 19.12 -15.10 -4.19
CA TYR A 300 17.93 -15.47 -3.43
C TYR A 300 17.41 -14.34 -2.53
N ARG A 301 16.10 -14.13 -2.54
CA ARG A 301 15.29 -13.53 -1.46
C ARG A 301 13.94 -14.24 -1.47
N GLU A 302 13.26 -14.24 -0.32
CA GLU A 302 11.95 -14.88 -0.16
C GLU A 302 10.89 -14.22 -1.06
N SER A 303 10.84 -12.88 -1.09
CA SER A 303 10.02 -12.13 -2.02
C SER A 303 10.78 -11.72 -3.29
N THR A 304 10.05 -11.63 -4.39
CA THR A 304 10.58 -11.20 -5.69
C THR A 304 10.63 -9.67 -5.73
N GLU A 305 11.80 -9.06 -5.63
CA GLU A 305 11.91 -7.60 -5.48
C GLU A 305 13.02 -6.97 -6.33
N ALA A 306 12.89 -5.67 -6.60
CA ALA A 306 13.86 -4.87 -7.34
C ALA A 306 14.37 -3.68 -6.50
N ASP A 307 15.68 -3.68 -6.23
CA ASP A 307 16.40 -2.55 -5.65
C ASP A 307 16.87 -1.61 -6.78
N PHE A 308 16.44 -0.34 -6.74
CA PHE A 308 16.87 0.70 -7.67
C PHE A 308 17.97 1.55 -7.08
N TRP A 309 19.18 1.46 -7.64
CA TRP A 309 20.33 2.21 -7.17
C TRP A 309 20.70 3.34 -8.12
N PHE A 310 20.92 4.53 -7.56
CA PHE A 310 21.61 5.60 -8.26
C PHE A 310 23.12 5.37 -8.20
N VAL A 311 23.80 5.50 -9.33
CA VAL A 311 25.27 5.37 -9.44
C VAL A 311 25.82 6.64 -10.08
N PRO A 312 26.56 7.50 -9.34
CA PRO A 312 27.13 8.71 -9.91
C PRO A 312 28.19 8.38 -10.97
N LEU A 313 28.59 9.36 -11.77
CA LEU A 313 29.72 9.21 -12.69
C LEU A 313 30.97 8.78 -11.89
N ASN A 314 31.62 7.68 -12.32
CA ASN A 314 32.74 7.04 -11.62
C ASN A 314 32.41 6.42 -10.24
N GLY A 315 31.13 6.37 -9.86
CA GLY A 315 30.66 5.66 -8.68
C GLY A 315 30.88 4.15 -8.80
N LYS A 316 31.14 3.49 -7.67
CA LYS A 316 31.19 2.03 -7.62
C LYS A 316 29.76 1.49 -7.59
N ALA A 317 29.50 0.48 -8.42
CA ALA A 317 28.25 -0.27 -8.33
C ALA A 317 28.13 -0.92 -6.94
N PRO A 318 26.93 -0.91 -6.34
CA PRO A 318 26.68 -1.60 -5.08
C PRO A 318 26.81 -3.11 -5.29
N ARG A 319 27.20 -3.83 -4.24
CA ARG A 319 27.19 -5.30 -4.25
C ARG A 319 25.80 -5.80 -3.85
N PRO A 320 25.23 -6.78 -4.55
CA PRO A 320 23.98 -7.40 -4.12
C PRO A 320 24.07 -7.97 -2.71
N LYS A 321 22.92 -8.02 -2.03
CA LYS A 321 22.77 -8.58 -0.69
C LYS A 321 21.69 -9.68 -0.74
N PRO A 322 22.02 -10.90 -1.18
CA PRO A 322 21.08 -12.01 -1.15
C PRO A 322 20.69 -12.34 0.30
N GLY A 323 19.48 -12.85 0.47
CA GLY A 323 19.02 -13.48 1.70
C GLY A 323 19.68 -14.84 1.93
N VAL A 324 19.43 -15.43 3.09
CA VAL A 324 19.83 -16.81 3.39
C VAL A 324 18.64 -17.70 3.09
N ARG A 325 18.82 -18.69 2.21
CA ARG A 325 17.79 -19.69 1.93
C ARG A 325 17.48 -20.48 3.20
N PRO A 326 16.20 -20.59 3.62
CA PRO A 326 15.85 -21.49 4.70
C PRO A 326 16.21 -22.90 4.23
N VAL A 327 17.09 -23.57 4.99
CA VAL A 327 17.32 -25.01 4.76
C VAL A 327 16.02 -25.66 5.17
N LEU A 328 15.23 -26.12 4.20
CA LEU A 328 14.11 -27.01 4.45
C LEU A 328 14.71 -28.19 5.21
N LYS A 329 14.44 -28.25 6.52
CA LYS A 329 14.65 -29.49 7.23
C LYS A 329 13.72 -30.45 6.51
N THR A 330 14.30 -31.37 5.77
CA THR A 330 13.58 -32.59 5.41
C THR A 330 13.16 -33.12 6.75
N GLU A 331 11.91 -32.88 7.14
CA GLU A 331 11.32 -33.60 8.25
C GLU A 331 11.47 -35.03 7.79
N GLU A 332 12.45 -35.71 8.39
CA GLU A 332 12.63 -37.13 8.26
C GLU A 332 11.27 -37.63 8.73
N ILE A 333 10.40 -37.95 7.77
CA ILE A 333 9.09 -38.53 8.05
C ILE A 333 9.49 -39.80 8.77
N ASP A 334 9.49 -39.74 10.10
CA ASP A 334 9.75 -40.85 10.99
C ASP A 334 8.70 -41.86 10.62
N ASN A 335 9.05 -42.70 9.66
CA ASN A 335 8.19 -43.68 9.04
C ASN A 335 7.82 -44.58 10.22
N PRO A 336 6.60 -44.47 10.78
CA PRO A 336 6.29 -45.08 12.05
C PRO A 336 6.55 -46.56 11.84
N ALA A 337 7.53 -47.08 12.58
CA ALA A 337 8.11 -48.39 12.34
C ALA A 337 6.98 -49.38 12.05
N GLY A 338 6.96 -49.90 10.81
CA GLY A 338 5.95 -50.86 10.39
C GLY A 338 5.85 -51.98 11.43
N PRO A 339 4.64 -52.51 11.69
CA PRO A 339 4.43 -53.45 12.78
C PRO A 339 5.43 -54.61 12.65
N SER A 340 6.24 -54.79 13.69
CA SER A 340 7.10 -55.96 13.82
C SER A 340 6.22 -57.21 13.88
N ASN A 341 6.29 -58.03 12.82
CA ASN A 341 5.62 -59.33 12.73
C ASN A 341 6.12 -60.33 13.78
#